data_AF-A0A399EGI8-F1
#
_entry.id   AF-A0A399EGI8-F1
#
_cell.length_a   1.000
_cell.length_b   1.000
_cell.length_c   1.000
_cell.angle_alpha   90.00
_cell.angle_beta   90.00
_cell.angle_gamma   90.00
#
_symmetry.space_group_name_H-M   'P 1'
#
loop_
_entity.id
_entity.type
_entity.pdbx_description
1 polymer ?
#
loop_
_entity_poly.entity_id
_entity_poly.type
_entity_poly.pdbx_seq_one_letter_code
_entity_poly.pdbx_strand_id
1 'polypeptide(L)'
;MGIPNDILHARLAFLSHFPHNQRATATNFLLQAIRAGCNEPNQVVGYALETACRRCHLEAAQTLLLLSELDFEALLAGARWALWWESLPPAEKHRIRAEREDEAITQWRAKQPPTARQLRYLHSLGYRGPTPANRLEASRLIDELVKGVSRV
;
A
#
# COMPACT_ATOMS: atom_id res chain seq x y z
N MET A 1 6.67 -11.61 12.41
CA MET A 1 6.34 -10.46 13.28
C MET A 1 5.38 -9.55 12.50
N GLY A 2 4.42 -8.91 13.15
CA GLY A 2 3.54 -7.94 12.48
C GLY A 2 4.31 -6.71 12.01
N ILE A 3 3.80 -5.99 11.01
CA ILE A 3 4.38 -4.69 10.63
C ILE A 3 4.16 -3.74 11.81
N PRO A 4 5.20 -3.06 12.32
CA PRO A 4 5.03 -2.10 13.40
C PRO A 4 4.06 -0.99 12.98
N ASN A 5 3.07 -0.71 13.83
CA ASN A 5 1.98 0.21 13.50
C ASN A 5 2.50 1.63 13.25
N ASP A 6 3.48 2.06 14.04
CA ASP A 6 4.22 3.31 13.89
C ASP A 6 4.90 3.46 12.52
N ILE A 7 5.45 2.38 11.97
CA ILE A 7 6.11 2.39 10.66
C ILE A 7 5.10 2.52 9.50
N LEU A 8 3.89 1.96 9.64
CA LEU A 8 2.81 2.16 8.67
C LEU A 8 2.32 3.61 8.69
N HIS A 9 2.13 4.18 9.88
CA HIS A 9 1.77 5.59 10.04
C HIS A 9 2.85 6.51 9.48
N ALA A 10 4.13 6.21 9.71
CA ALA A 10 5.24 7.00 9.19
C ALA A 10 5.25 7.05 7.65
N ARG A 11 5.00 5.92 7.00
CA ARG A 11 4.84 5.86 5.54
C ARG A 11 3.64 6.67 5.05
N LEU A 12 2.49 6.55 5.74
CA LEU A 12 1.26 7.23 5.34
C LEU A 12 1.37 8.75 5.50
N ALA A 13 1.96 9.22 6.59
CA ALA A 13 2.24 10.63 6.83
C ALA A 13 3.03 11.22 5.65
N PHE A 14 4.18 10.61 5.31
CA PHE A 14 4.99 11.00 4.17
C PHE A 14 4.21 10.97 2.83
N LEU A 15 3.55 9.85 2.50
CA LEU A 15 2.88 9.69 1.21
C LEU A 15 1.59 10.49 1.06
N SER A 16 1.05 11.05 2.14
CA SER A 16 -0.17 11.87 2.11
C SER A 16 0.03 13.18 1.34
N HIS A 17 1.26 13.70 1.31
CA HIS A 17 1.63 14.92 0.57
C HIS A 17 1.80 14.70 -0.94
N PHE A 18 1.82 13.45 -1.40
CA PHE A 18 2.07 13.12 -2.81
C PHE A 18 0.81 12.57 -3.49
N PRO A 19 0.46 13.09 -4.69
CA PRO A 19 -0.48 12.45 -5.59
C PRO A 19 -0.09 10.99 -5.89
N HIS A 20 -1.09 10.14 -6.14
CA HIS A 20 -0.88 8.69 -6.28
C HIS A 20 0.18 8.33 -7.33
N ASN A 21 0.20 9.02 -8.48
CA ASN A 21 1.15 8.83 -9.57
C ASN A 21 2.60 9.25 -9.21
N GLN A 22 2.80 10.04 -8.16
CA GLN A 22 4.12 10.52 -7.74
C GLN A 22 4.73 9.74 -6.57
N ARG A 23 3.91 8.99 -5.81
CA ARG A 23 4.32 8.27 -4.59
C ARG A 23 5.48 7.29 -4.81
N ALA A 24 5.52 6.64 -5.97
CA ALA A 24 6.61 5.74 -6.34
C ALA A 24 7.93 6.51 -6.50
N THR A 25 7.90 7.64 -7.20
CA THR A 25 9.05 8.53 -7.37
C THR A 25 9.54 9.08 -6.04
N ALA A 26 8.63 9.58 -5.19
CA ALA A 26 8.94 10.08 -3.86
C ALA A 26 9.63 9.03 -2.98
N THR A 27 9.08 7.81 -2.96
CA THR A 27 9.68 6.66 -2.28
C THR A 27 11.08 6.35 -2.80
N ASN A 28 11.28 6.39 -4.12
CA ASN A 28 12.56 6.08 -4.73
C ASN A 28 13.67 7.08 -4.37
N PHE A 29 13.37 8.36 -4.10
CA PHE A 29 14.37 9.30 -3.59
C PHE A 29 14.97 8.84 -2.26
N LEU A 30 14.13 8.36 -1.34
CA LEU A 30 14.57 7.86 -0.03
C LEU A 30 15.34 6.53 -0.17
N LEU A 31 14.84 5.60 -0.98
CA LEU A 31 15.51 4.31 -1.21
C LEU A 31 16.85 4.48 -1.94
N GLN A 32 16.97 5.47 -2.82
CA GLN A 32 18.24 5.79 -3.49
C GLN A 32 19.31 6.23 -2.48
N ALA A 33 18.94 7.02 -1.46
CA ALA A 33 19.87 7.42 -0.41
C ALA A 33 20.43 6.21 0.36
N ILE A 34 19.57 5.24 0.70
CA ILE A 34 19.98 4.02 1.41
C ILE A 34 20.94 3.20 0.54
N ARG A 35 20.65 3.06 -0.76
CA ARG A 35 21.56 2.39 -1.72
C ARG A 35 22.90 3.12 -1.87
N ALA A 36 22.92 4.43 -1.62
CA ALA A 36 24.13 5.24 -1.60
C ALA A 36 24.89 5.17 -0.25
N GLY A 37 24.38 4.40 0.72
CA GLY A 37 25.05 4.14 2.00
C GLY A 37 24.52 4.93 3.20
N CYS A 38 23.47 5.75 3.04
CA CYS A 38 22.85 6.44 4.16
C CYS A 38 22.15 5.44 5.09
N ASN A 39 22.41 5.53 6.39
CA ASN A 39 21.85 4.63 7.40
C ASN A 39 21.10 5.36 8.53
N GLU A 40 21.19 6.68 8.61
CA GLU A 40 20.44 7.51 9.55
C GLU A 40 19.34 8.33 8.86
N PRO A 41 18.18 8.58 9.52
CA PRO A 41 17.06 9.31 8.91
C PRO A 41 17.45 10.68 8.33
N ASN A 42 18.25 11.46 9.06
CA ASN A 42 18.70 12.78 8.59
C ASN A 42 19.61 12.70 7.36
N GLN A 43 20.45 11.68 7.28
CA GLN A 43 21.30 11.45 6.10
C GLN A 43 20.47 11.08 4.88
N VAL A 44 19.47 10.20 5.07
CA VAL A 44 18.53 9.81 4.01
C VAL A 44 17.78 11.03 3.48
N VAL A 45 17.26 11.88 4.37
CA VAL A 45 16.56 13.11 3.98
C VAL A 45 17.51 14.08 3.27
N GLY A 46 18.70 14.35 3.82
CA GLY A 46 19.68 15.24 3.19
C GLY A 46 20.05 14.81 1.77
N TYR A 47 20.38 13.53 1.58
CA TYR A 47 20.69 12.98 0.26
C TYR A 47 19.49 13.07 -0.70
N ALA A 48 18.28 12.77 -0.20
CA ALA A 48 17.06 12.83 -0.99
C ALA A 48 16.78 14.27 -1.44
N LEU A 49 16.95 15.27 -0.57
CA LEU A 49 16.78 16.68 -0.89
C LEU A 49 17.83 17.19 -1.88
N GLU A 50 19.11 16.84 -1.72
CA GLU A 50 20.14 17.16 -2.71
C GLU A 50 19.81 16.57 -4.09
N THR A 51 19.34 15.33 -4.10
CA THR A 51 18.95 14.65 -5.35
C THR A 51 17.69 15.27 -5.94
N ALA A 52 16.75 15.71 -5.11
CA ALA A 52 15.55 16.44 -5.51
C ALA A 52 15.91 17.81 -6.12
N CYS A 53 16.85 18.56 -5.54
CA CYS A 53 17.38 19.80 -6.11
C CYS A 53 17.92 19.58 -7.53
N ARG A 54 18.71 18.53 -7.75
CA ARG A 54 19.24 18.17 -9.09
C ARG A 54 18.15 17.71 -10.07
N ARG A 55 17.00 17.27 -9.57
CA ARG A 55 15.86 16.76 -10.35
C ARG A 55 14.60 17.60 -10.16
N CYS A 56 14.75 18.91 -9.93
CA CYS A 56 13.66 19.83 -9.60
C CYS A 56 12.59 19.96 -10.70
N HIS A 57 12.85 19.47 -11.91
CA HIS A 57 11.86 19.36 -12.98
C HIS A 57 10.78 18.29 -12.69
N LEU A 58 11.00 17.37 -11.75
CA LEU A 58 10.01 16.39 -11.32
C LEU A 58 9.10 16.97 -10.25
N GLU A 59 7.78 16.83 -10.40
CA GLU A 59 6.80 17.31 -9.41
C GLU A 59 7.07 16.72 -8.01
N ALA A 60 7.38 15.42 -7.92
CA ALA A 60 7.72 14.77 -6.65
C ALA A 60 8.98 15.37 -6.00
N ALA A 61 9.94 15.84 -6.80
CA ALA A 61 11.13 16.50 -6.27
C ALA A 61 10.78 17.87 -5.69
N GLN A 62 9.91 18.63 -6.35
CA GLN A 62 9.42 19.92 -5.85
C GLN A 62 8.66 19.74 -4.54
N THR A 63 7.81 18.72 -4.44
CA THR A 63 7.11 18.39 -3.19
C THR A 63 8.08 18.04 -2.06
N LEU A 64 9.14 17.25 -2.33
CA LEU A 64 10.17 16.95 -1.32
C LEU A 64 10.86 18.22 -0.81
N LEU A 65 11.22 19.14 -1.72
CA LEU A 65 11.84 20.41 -1.35
C LEU A 65 10.89 21.28 -0.53
N LEU A 66 9.63 21.37 -0.92
CA LEU A 66 8.61 22.10 -0.17
C LEU A 66 8.42 21.52 1.25
N LEU A 67 8.40 20.19 1.39
CA LEU A 67 8.29 19.55 2.69
C LEU A 67 9.48 19.85 3.59
N SER A 68 10.66 20.14 3.05
CA SER A 68 11.81 20.52 3.88
C SER A 68 11.58 21.81 4.65
N GLU A 69 10.67 22.67 4.18
CA GLU A 69 10.30 23.93 4.82
C GLU A 69 9.00 23.80 5.64
N LEU A 70 8.03 23.02 5.14
CA LEU A 70 6.69 22.96 5.73
C LEU A 70 6.50 21.86 6.76
N ASP A 71 7.12 20.69 6.55
CA ASP A 71 6.93 19.52 7.40
C ASP A 71 8.13 18.57 7.26
N PHE A 72 9.23 18.95 7.91
CA PHE A 72 10.45 18.15 7.92
C PHE A 72 10.24 16.80 8.62
N GLU A 73 9.31 16.72 9.57
CA GLU A 73 9.01 15.47 10.27
C GLU A 73 8.37 14.44 9.34
N ALA A 74 7.53 14.87 8.38
CA ALA A 74 7.03 13.97 7.34
C ALA A 74 8.15 13.35 6.48
N LEU A 75 9.22 14.11 6.19
CA LEU A 75 10.40 13.58 5.50
C LEU A 75 11.14 12.55 6.37
N LEU A 76 11.34 12.85 7.65
CA LEU A 76 11.97 11.93 8.60
C LEU A 76 11.14 10.66 8.80
N ALA A 77 9.83 10.77 8.84
CA ALA A 77 8.91 9.64 8.89
C ALA A 77 9.04 8.74 7.65
N GLY A 78 9.11 9.34 6.46
CA GLY A 78 9.40 8.63 5.23
C GLY A 78 10.74 7.89 5.28
N ALA A 79 11.79 8.56 5.77
CA ALA A 79 13.13 8.00 5.89
C ALA A 79 13.18 6.81 6.87
N ARG A 80 12.54 6.92 8.04
CA ARG A 80 12.44 5.81 9.01
C ARG A 80 11.73 4.60 8.40
N TRP A 81 10.63 4.83 7.68
CA TRP A 81 9.97 3.75 6.94
C TRP A 81 10.89 3.13 5.89
N ALA A 82 11.63 3.94 5.12
CA ALA A 82 12.52 3.45 4.07
C ALA A 82 13.67 2.59 4.64
N LEU A 83 14.27 3.02 5.77
CA LEU A 83 15.31 2.29 6.49
C LEU A 83 14.79 0.96 7.03
N TRP A 84 13.62 0.96 7.67
CA TRP A 84 12.96 -0.27 8.08
C TRP A 84 12.67 -1.17 6.88
N TRP A 85 12.14 -0.62 5.79
CA TRP A 85 11.82 -1.41 4.60
C TRP A 85 13.07 -2.09 4.05
N GLU A 86 14.19 -1.37 3.94
CA GLU A 86 15.41 -1.94 3.39
C GLU A 86 16.09 -2.97 4.30
N SER A 87 15.91 -2.88 5.62
CA SER A 87 16.43 -3.87 6.57
C SER A 87 15.73 -5.23 6.51
N LEU A 88 14.55 -5.31 5.88
CA LEU A 88 13.80 -6.55 5.77
C LEU A 88 14.47 -7.54 4.78
N PRO A 89 14.50 -8.85 5.13
CA PRO A 89 14.85 -9.90 4.18
C PRO A 89 13.93 -9.91 2.96
N PRO A 90 14.40 -10.38 1.78
CA PRO A 90 13.58 -10.46 0.58
C PRO A 90 12.25 -11.20 0.78
N ALA A 91 12.27 -12.33 1.49
CA ALA A 91 11.06 -13.12 1.78
C ALA A 91 10.00 -12.31 2.53
N GLU A 92 10.42 -11.47 3.47
CA GLU A 92 9.52 -10.63 4.25
C GLU A 92 8.96 -9.46 3.41
N LYS A 93 9.79 -8.85 2.56
CA LYS A 93 9.34 -7.86 1.57
C LYS A 93 8.27 -8.46 0.64
N HIS A 94 8.44 -9.72 0.21
CA HIS A 94 7.47 -10.44 -0.61
C HIS A 94 6.16 -10.71 0.15
N ARG A 95 6.25 -11.21 1.39
CA ARG A 95 5.08 -11.46 2.24
C ARG A 95 4.22 -10.21 2.42
N ILE A 96 4.85 -9.08 2.79
CA ILE A 96 4.15 -7.81 3.00
C ILE A 96 3.52 -7.29 1.70
N ARG A 97 4.17 -7.48 0.55
CA ARG A 97 3.58 -7.09 -0.75
C ARG A 97 2.35 -7.93 -1.08
N ALA A 98 2.42 -9.25 -0.87
CA ALA A 98 1.30 -10.16 -1.10
C ALA A 98 0.11 -9.83 -0.19
N GLU A 99 0.36 -9.63 1.11
CA GLU A 99 -0.69 -9.23 2.08
C GLU A 99 -1.40 -7.94 1.64
N ARG A 100 -0.65 -6.92 1.20
CA ARG A 100 -1.22 -5.66 0.71
C ARG A 100 -1.96 -5.79 -0.61
N GLU A 101 -1.50 -6.66 -1.51
CA GLU A 101 -2.19 -6.96 -2.75
C GLU A 101 -3.54 -7.63 -2.49
N ASP A 102 -3.58 -8.59 -1.57
CA ASP A 102 -4.82 -9.25 -1.14
C ASP A 102 -5.79 -8.26 -0.48
N GLU A 103 -5.31 -7.34 0.37
CA GLU A 103 -6.12 -6.27 0.94
C GLU A 103 -6.69 -5.34 -0.15
N ALA A 104 -5.87 -4.92 -1.11
CA ALA A 104 -6.29 -4.05 -2.21
C ALA A 104 -7.33 -4.73 -3.11
N ILE A 105 -7.12 -6.01 -3.44
CA ILE A 105 -8.08 -6.84 -4.18
C ILE A 105 -9.39 -6.96 -3.40
N THR A 106 -9.32 -7.19 -2.09
CA THR A 106 -10.49 -7.30 -1.20
C THR A 106 -11.28 -5.99 -1.17
N GLN A 107 -10.61 -4.86 -0.98
CA GLN A 107 -11.24 -3.53 -0.99
C GLN A 107 -11.84 -3.20 -2.36
N TRP A 108 -11.15 -3.54 -3.45
CA TRP A 108 -11.69 -3.36 -4.79
C TRP A 108 -12.95 -4.20 -4.97
N ARG A 109 -12.93 -5.50 -4.61
CA ARG A 109 -14.11 -6.38 -4.67
C ARG A 109 -15.28 -5.84 -3.85
N ALA A 110 -15.03 -5.23 -2.69
CA ALA A 110 -16.06 -4.62 -1.86
C ALA A 110 -16.75 -3.40 -2.53
N LYS A 111 -16.06 -2.72 -3.44
CA LYS A 111 -16.59 -1.55 -4.18
C LYS A 111 -17.25 -1.90 -5.51
N GLN A 112 -17.00 -3.10 -6.04
CA GLN A 112 -17.54 -3.52 -7.32
C GLN A 112 -18.90 -4.21 -7.15
N PRO A 113 -19.86 -3.97 -8.06
CA PRO A 113 -21.12 -4.72 -8.07
C PRO A 113 -20.86 -6.21 -8.35
N PRO A 114 -21.69 -7.12 -7.81
CA PRO A 114 -21.60 -8.55 -8.11
C PRO A 114 -21.63 -8.80 -9.62
N THR A 115 -20.85 -9.76 -10.07
CA THR A 115 -20.88 -10.16 -11.49
C THR A 115 -22.12 -11.00 -11.79
N ALA A 116 -22.61 -10.94 -13.04
CA ALA A 116 -23.69 -11.82 -13.50
C ALA A 116 -23.35 -13.32 -13.29
N ARG A 117 -22.07 -13.70 -13.42
CA ARG A 117 -21.61 -15.06 -13.15
C ARG A 117 -21.78 -15.45 -11.68
N GLN A 118 -21.40 -14.58 -10.73
CA GLN A 118 -21.58 -14.82 -9.30
C GLN A 118 -23.06 -14.95 -8.94
N LEU A 119 -23.92 -14.07 -9.48
CA LEU A 119 -25.37 -14.12 -9.23
C LEU A 119 -26.00 -15.41 -9.78
N ARG A 120 -25.64 -15.81 -11.02
CA ARG A 120 -26.08 -17.08 -11.59
C ARG A 120 -25.62 -18.28 -10.76
N TYR A 121 -24.39 -18.24 -10.25
CA TYR A 121 -23.87 -19.34 -9.46
C TYR A 121 -24.57 -19.44 -8.09
N LEU A 122 -24.80 -18.31 -7.40
CA LEU A 122 -25.62 -18.26 -6.19
C LEU A 122 -27.02 -18.85 -6.43
N HIS A 123 -27.67 -18.49 -7.55
CA HIS A 123 -28.97 -19.05 -7.90
C HIS A 123 -28.91 -20.58 -8.10
N SER A 124 -27.85 -21.09 -8.76
CA SER A 124 -27.64 -22.53 -8.94
C SER A 124 -27.35 -23.29 -7.64
N LEU A 125 -26.77 -22.61 -6.65
CA LEU A 125 -26.54 -23.14 -5.30
C LEU A 125 -27.81 -23.07 -4.42
N GLY A 126 -28.95 -22.65 -4.98
CA GLY A 126 -30.22 -22.59 -4.25
C GLY A 126 -30.39 -21.36 -3.36
N TYR A 127 -29.51 -20.37 -3.45
CA TYR A 127 -29.65 -19.13 -2.68
C TYR A 127 -30.94 -18.38 -3.07
N ARG A 128 -31.72 -17.96 -2.06
CA ARG A 128 -33.00 -17.21 -2.20
C ARG A 128 -33.03 -15.92 -1.37
N GLY A 129 -31.92 -15.57 -0.74
CA GLY A 129 -31.79 -14.35 0.05
C GLY A 129 -31.66 -13.09 -0.81
N PRO A 130 -31.45 -11.91 -0.17
CA PRO A 130 -31.25 -10.66 -0.89
C PRO A 130 -30.01 -10.70 -1.78
N THR A 131 -30.06 -9.97 -2.90
CA THR A 131 -28.91 -9.80 -3.80
C THR A 131 -27.73 -9.19 -3.04
N PRO A 132 -26.54 -9.78 -3.07
CA PRO A 132 -25.36 -9.22 -2.40
C PRO A 132 -25.04 -7.83 -2.94
N ALA A 133 -24.55 -6.93 -2.08
CA ALA A 133 -24.30 -5.55 -2.47
C ALA A 133 -23.05 -5.40 -3.35
N ASN A 134 -22.09 -6.32 -3.21
CA ASN A 134 -20.79 -6.24 -3.88
C ASN A 134 -20.18 -7.63 -4.17
N ARG A 135 -19.08 -7.66 -4.95
CA ARG A 135 -18.39 -8.90 -5.31
C ARG A 135 -17.81 -9.65 -4.11
N LEU A 136 -17.44 -8.94 -3.04
CA LEU A 136 -16.88 -9.55 -1.84
C LEU A 136 -17.95 -10.35 -1.10
N GLU A 137 -19.10 -9.76 -0.84
CA GLU A 137 -20.25 -10.43 -0.24
C GLU A 137 -20.73 -11.61 -1.09
N ALA A 138 -20.84 -11.42 -2.40
CA ALA A 138 -21.23 -12.51 -3.30
C ALA A 138 -20.28 -13.71 -3.22
N SER A 139 -18.97 -13.46 -3.10
CA SER A 139 -17.97 -14.53 -2.98
C SER A 139 -18.05 -15.22 -1.63
N ARG A 140 -18.23 -14.47 -0.53
CA ARG A 140 -18.40 -15.04 0.82
C ARG A 140 -19.62 -15.97 0.89
N LEU A 141 -20.75 -15.54 0.35
CA LEU A 141 -21.97 -16.33 0.29
C LEU A 141 -21.78 -17.63 -0.52
N ILE A 142 -21.07 -17.55 -1.65
CA ILE A 142 -20.73 -18.73 -2.44
C ILE A 142 -19.88 -19.71 -1.61
N ASP A 143 -18.82 -19.20 -0.97
CA ASP A 143 -17.91 -20.03 -0.18
C ASP A 143 -18.62 -20.72 1.00
N GLU A 144 -19.52 -20.01 1.68
CA GLU A 144 -20.35 -20.55 2.77
C GLU A 144 -21.27 -21.67 2.28
N LEU A 145 -21.98 -21.45 1.17
CA LEU A 145 -22.87 -22.45 0.58
C LEU A 145 -22.10 -23.68 0.10
N VAL A 146 -20.95 -23.51 -0.56
CA VAL A 146 -20.13 -24.63 -1.04
C VAL A 146 -19.54 -25.44 0.12
N LYS A 147 -19.04 -24.77 1.17
CA LYS A 147 -18.54 -25.44 2.39
C LYS A 147 -19.64 -26.15 3.17
N GLY A 148 -20.86 -25.60 3.18
CA GLY A 148 -22.04 -26.22 3.77
C GLY A 148 -22.53 -27.45 2.99
N VAL A 149 -22.49 -27.39 1.65
CA VAL A 149 -22.89 -28.49 0.76
C VAL A 149 -21.90 -29.67 0.81
N SER A 150 -20.62 -29.42 1.08
CA SER A 150 -19.59 -30.48 1.16
C SER A 150 -19.60 -31.29 2.47
N ARG A 151 -20.53 -31.01 3.38
CA ARG A 151 -20.69 -31.70 4.67
C ARG A 151 -21.89 -32.67 4.73
N VAL A 152 -22.46 -33.05 3.58
CA VAL A 152 -23.55 -34.03 3.49
C VAL A 152 -23.03 -35.33 2.86
#